data_AF-A0A966F884-F1
#
_entry.id   AF-A0A966F884-F1
#
_cell.length_a   1.000
_cell.length_b   1.000
_cell.length_c   1.000
_cell.angle_alpha   90.00
_cell.angle_beta   90.00
_cell.angle_gamma   90.00
#
_symmetry.space_group_name_H-M   'P 1'
#
loop_
_entity.id
_entity.type
_entity.pdbx_description
1 polymer ?
#
loop_
_entity_poly.entity_id
_entity_poly.type
_entity_poly.pdbx_seq_one_letter_code
_entity_poly.pdbx_strand_id
1 'polypeptide(L)'
;EAFLAREAEMCYAVMAHVTDYDVWHTSESPVTVEMVIEILKRNTRTAQEAVRKLARSPKPARDCECESALASALITDPARVPPETKAKLRLLVGKYLK
;
A
#
# COMPACT_ATOMS: atom_id res chain seq x y z
N GLU A 1 0.12 -1.33 -6.11
CA GLU A 1 -0.58 -0.96 -4.86
C GLU A 1 -0.19 0.42 -4.36
N ALA A 2 1.08 0.66 -4.03
CA ALA A 2 1.56 1.94 -3.49
C ALA A 2 1.12 3.19 -4.28
N PHE A 3 1.16 3.15 -5.62
CA PHE A 3 0.71 4.26 -6.46
C PHE A 3 -0.79 4.55 -6.31
N LEU A 4 -1.63 3.51 -6.33
CA LEU A 4 -3.07 3.66 -6.16
C LEU A 4 -3.43 4.16 -4.75
N ALA A 5 -2.73 3.68 -3.72
CA ALA A 5 -2.90 4.19 -2.36
C ALA A 5 -2.52 5.68 -2.25
N ARG A 6 -1.49 6.12 -2.99
CA ARG A 6 -1.11 7.53 -3.07
C ARG A 6 -2.15 8.37 -3.80
N GLU A 7 -2.69 7.90 -4.92
CA GLU A 7 -3.77 8.57 -5.64
C GLU A 7 -5.05 8.68 -4.79
N ALA A 8 -5.29 7.71 -3.91
CA ALA A 8 -6.39 7.70 -2.95
C ALA A 8 -6.11 8.47 -1.65
N GLU A 9 -4.97 9.16 -1.55
CA GLU A 9 -4.58 9.97 -0.39
C GLU A 9 -4.50 9.18 0.95
N MET A 10 -4.20 7.88 0.83
CA MET A 10 -4.05 6.95 1.96
C MET A 10 -2.61 6.91 2.47
N CYS A 11 -2.43 6.83 3.80
CA CYS A 11 -1.15 6.44 4.39
C CYS A 11 -0.85 4.98 3.99
N TYR A 12 0.25 4.75 3.28
CA TYR A 12 0.65 3.43 2.81
C TYR A 12 2.05 3.08 3.31
N ALA A 13 2.21 1.87 3.84
CA ALA A 13 3.48 1.32 4.28
C ALA A 13 3.54 -0.18 3.94
N VAL A 14 4.75 -0.70 3.76
CA VAL A 14 5.00 -2.12 3.44
C VAL A 14 5.71 -2.78 4.60
N MET A 15 5.22 -3.95 5.01
CA MET A 15 5.90 -4.86 5.93
C MET A 15 6.37 -6.09 5.15
N ALA A 16 7.58 -6.01 4.61
CA ALA A 16 8.17 -7.09 3.82
C ALA A 16 8.78 -8.16 4.73
N HIS A 17 8.44 -9.42 4.47
CA HIS A 17 8.96 -10.58 5.20
C HIS A 17 9.81 -11.43 4.26
N VAL A 18 11.10 -11.55 4.55
CA VAL A 18 12.03 -12.37 3.76
C VAL A 18 11.66 -13.84 3.89
N THR A 19 11.51 -14.53 2.76
CA THR A 19 11.16 -15.96 2.68
C THR A 19 12.32 -16.84 2.24
N ASP A 20 13.21 -16.30 1.41
CA ASP A 20 14.36 -16.99 0.83
C ASP A 20 15.37 -15.95 0.30
N TYR A 21 16.48 -16.43 -0.26
CA TYR A 21 17.52 -15.60 -0.88
C TYR A 21 17.39 -15.52 -2.41
N ASP A 22 16.18 -15.67 -2.96
CA ASP A 22 15.95 -15.68 -4.41
C ASP A 22 16.96 -16.63 -5.14
N VAL A 23 17.16 -16.47 -6.45
CA VAL A 23 18.03 -17.36 -7.25
C VAL A 23 19.49 -16.93 -7.34
N TRP A 24 19.87 -15.80 -6.73
CA TRP A 24 21.24 -15.28 -6.83
C TRP A 24 22.23 -15.95 -5.85
N HIS A 25 21.72 -16.60 -4.80
CA HIS A 25 22.55 -17.19 -3.75
C HIS A 25 22.95 -18.63 -4.10
N THR A 26 24.13 -18.80 -4.68
CA THR A 26 24.63 -20.09 -5.21
C THR A 26 25.27 -21.01 -4.16
N SER A 27 25.51 -20.51 -2.94
CA SER A 27 26.15 -21.24 -1.84
C SER A 27 25.19 -22.01 -0.93
N GLU A 28 23.88 -21.78 -1.03
CA GLU A 28 22.86 -22.53 -0.31
C GLU A 28 22.14 -23.54 -1.21
N SER A 29 21.55 -24.56 -0.57
CA SER A 29 20.65 -25.51 -1.25
C SER A 29 19.59 -24.76 -2.06
N PRO A 30 19.23 -25.22 -3.28
CA PRO A 30 18.20 -24.57 -4.09
C PRO A 30 16.91 -24.35 -3.29
N VAL A 31 16.29 -23.18 -3.48
CA VAL A 31 15.04 -22.84 -2.79
C VAL A 31 13.96 -23.88 -3.14
N THR A 32 13.49 -24.63 -2.15
CA THR A 32 12.39 -25.59 -2.30
C THR A 32 11.07 -24.99 -1.87
N VAL A 33 9.96 -25.49 -2.44
CA VAL A 33 8.61 -25.04 -2.09
C VAL A 33 8.33 -25.29 -0.61
N GLU A 34 8.80 -26.40 -0.06
CA GLU A 34 8.61 -26.77 1.34
C GLU A 34 9.28 -25.77 2.29
N MET A 35 10.51 -25.35 1.98
CA MET A 35 11.25 -24.36 2.77
C MET A 35 10.55 -22.99 2.76
N VAL A 36 10.08 -22.56 1.60
CA VAL A 36 9.33 -21.30 1.46
C VAL A 36 8.04 -21.35 2.28
N ILE A 37 7.28 -22.44 2.21
CA ILE A 37 6.03 -22.61 2.97
C ILE A 37 6.29 -22.57 4.48
N GLU A 38 7.35 -23.22 4.96
CA GLU A 38 7.70 -23.21 6.38
C GLU A 38 8.02 -21.79 6.87
N ILE A 39 8.89 -21.07 6.15
CA ILE A 39 9.27 -19.70 6.50
C ILE A 39 8.06 -18.75 6.39
N LEU A 40 7.21 -18.92 5.38
CA LEU A 40 5.97 -18.16 5.21
C LEU A 40 5.01 -18.35 6.39
N LYS A 41 4.80 -19.59 6.86
CA LYS A 41 3.97 -19.85 8.05
C LYS A 41 4.52 -19.16 9.29
N ARG A 42 5.84 -19.22 9.52
CA ARG A 42 6.49 -18.53 10.63
C ARG A 42 6.32 -17.01 10.54
N ASN A 43 6.58 -16.44 9.36
CA ASN A 43 6.45 -15.01 9.10
C ASN A 43 4.99 -14.52 9.24
N THR A 44 4.01 -15.35 8.84
CA THR A 44 2.59 -15.04 8.95
C THR A 44 2.17 -14.80 10.40
N ARG A 45 2.66 -15.61 11.34
CA ARG A 45 2.36 -15.42 12.77
C ARG A 45 2.88 -14.06 13.27
N THR A 46 4.13 -13.73 12.95
CA THR A 46 4.75 -12.45 13.29
C THR A 46 3.97 -11.28 12.68
N ALA A 47 3.60 -11.37 11.40
CA ALA A 47 2.83 -10.33 10.71
C ALA A 47 1.47 -10.09 11.37
N GLN A 48 0.73 -11.17 11.69
CA GLN A 48 -0.56 -11.05 12.36
C GLN A 48 -0.45 -10.41 13.74
N GLU A 49 0.57 -10.77 14.53
CA GLU A 49 0.81 -10.17 15.84
C GLU A 49 1.17 -8.68 15.72
N ALA A 50 2.00 -8.31 14.73
CA ALA A 50 2.34 -6.92 14.46
C ALA A 50 1.11 -6.08 14.07
N VAL A 51 0.26 -6.59 13.16
CA VAL A 51 -1.00 -5.92 12.75
C VAL A 51 -1.96 -5.76 13.93
N ARG A 52 -2.12 -6.79 14.79
CA ARG A 52 -2.96 -6.70 15.99
C ARG A 52 -2.46 -5.63 16.97
N LYS A 53 -1.14 -5.53 17.16
CA LYS A 53 -0.53 -4.49 18.01
C LYS A 53 -0.74 -3.09 17.40
N LEU A 54 -0.50 -2.94 16.10
CA LEU A 54 -0.71 -1.68 15.39
C LEU A 54 -2.18 -1.22 15.49
N ALA A 55 -3.14 -2.11 15.27
CA ALA A 55 -4.57 -1.79 15.34
C ALA A 55 -5.04 -1.33 16.74
N ARG A 56 -4.34 -1.75 17.80
CA ARG A 56 -4.61 -1.35 19.20
C ARG A 56 -3.81 -0.12 19.63
N SER A 57 -2.81 0.28 18.85
CA SER A 57 -1.97 1.42 19.18
C SER A 57 -2.74 2.73 18.99
N PRO A 58 -2.48 3.76 19.80
CA PRO A 58 -3.06 5.08 19.58
C PRO A 58 -2.79 5.55 18.14
N LYS A 59 -3.80 6.14 17.50
CA LYS A 59 -3.60 6.73 16.17
C LYS A 59 -2.75 7.99 16.33
N PRO A 60 -1.58 8.08 15.67
CA PRO A 60 -0.83 9.33 15.67
C PRO A 60 -1.63 10.41 14.94
N ALA A 61 -1.33 11.68 15.23
CA ALA A 61 -1.79 12.77 14.41
C ALA A 61 -1.30 12.56 12.97
N ARG A 62 -2.13 12.90 11.98
CA ARG A 62 -1.70 12.87 10.58
C ARG A 62 -0.92 14.15 10.29
N ASP A 63 0.39 13.99 10.15
CA ASP A 63 1.35 15.02 9.72
C ASP A 63 1.96 14.71 8.34
N CYS A 64 1.51 13.64 7.67
CA CYS A 64 1.96 13.29 6.32
C CYS A 64 1.36 14.25 5.27
N GLU A 65 2.11 14.48 4.19
CA GLU A 65 1.61 15.16 2.98
C GLU A 65 0.64 14.28 2.16
N CYS A 66 0.45 13.03 2.58
CA CYS A 66 -0.31 12.04 1.82
C CYS A 66 -1.80 12.36 1.70
N GLU A 67 -2.37 13.14 2.62
CA GLU A 67 -3.79 13.53 2.62
C GLU A 67 -4.17 14.57 1.54
N SER A 68 -3.19 15.23 0.94
CA SER A 68 -3.42 16.22 -0.13
C SER A 68 -2.59 15.93 -1.38
N ALA A 69 -2.07 14.70 -1.51
CA ALA A 69 -1.17 14.34 -2.60
C ALA A 69 -1.79 14.51 -3.99
N LEU A 70 -3.11 14.38 -4.11
CA LEU A 70 -3.80 14.49 -5.39
C LEU A 70 -4.01 15.96 -5.81
N ALA A 71 -3.99 16.91 -4.86
CA ALA A 71 -4.30 18.32 -5.09
C ALA A 71 -3.46 18.97 -6.21
N SER A 72 -2.17 18.64 -6.26
CA SER A 72 -1.23 19.16 -7.27
C SER A 72 -0.95 18.19 -8.41
N ALA A 73 -1.57 17.00 -8.42
CA ALA A 73 -1.34 15.95 -9.41
C ALA A 73 -2.41 15.91 -10.51
N LEU A 74 -3.53 16.61 -10.34
CA LEU A 74 -4.58 16.74 -11.35
C LEU A 74 -4.16 17.73 -12.43
N ILE A 75 -3.82 17.23 -13.62
CA ILE A 75 -3.42 18.06 -14.77
C ILE A 75 -4.63 18.39 -15.66
N THR A 76 -5.65 17.52 -15.67
CA THR A 76 -6.83 17.69 -16.52
C THR A 76 -7.65 18.91 -16.09
N ASP A 77 -7.93 19.80 -17.04
CA ASP A 77 -8.84 20.92 -16.84
C ASP A 77 -10.21 20.44 -16.29
N PRO A 78 -10.61 20.87 -15.08
CA PRO A 78 -11.87 20.47 -14.46
C PRO A 78 -13.12 20.66 -15.33
N ALA A 79 -13.11 21.65 -16.23
CA ALA A 79 -14.22 21.93 -17.14
C ALA A 79 -14.35 20.88 -18.27
N ARG A 80 -13.26 20.16 -18.55
CA ARG A 80 -13.22 19.13 -19.61
C ARG A 80 -13.46 17.72 -19.08
N VAL A 81 -13.60 17.53 -17.77
CA VAL A 81 -13.84 16.22 -17.17
C VAL A 81 -15.31 15.83 -17.35
N PRO A 82 -15.61 14.72 -18.07
CA PRO A 82 -16.99 14.30 -18.29
C PRO A 82 -17.73 13.99 -16.96
N PRO A 83 -19.04 14.29 -16.86
CA PRO A 83 -19.82 14.03 -15.65
C PRO A 83 -19.77 12.56 -15.18
N GLU A 84 -19.78 11.62 -16.12
CA GLU A 84 -19.66 10.18 -15.85
C GLU A 84 -18.32 9.81 -15.20
N THR A 85 -17.22 10.47 -15.60
CA THR A 85 -15.89 10.24 -15.03
C THR A 85 -15.79 10.84 -13.64
N LYS A 86 -16.35 12.05 -13.43
CA LYS A 86 -16.47 12.65 -12.10
C LYS A 86 -17.25 11.74 -11.15
N ALA A 87 -18.37 11.17 -11.62
CA ALA A 87 -19.18 10.25 -10.83
C ALA A 87 -18.43 8.95 -10.50
N LYS A 88 -17.75 8.35 -11.49
CA LYS A 88 -16.95 7.13 -11.34
C LYS A 88 -15.83 7.29 -10.32
N LEU A 89 -15.13 8.43 -10.34
CA LEU A 89 -13.95 8.69 -9.50
C LEU A 89 -14.25 9.51 -8.25
N ARG A 90 -15.53 9.75 -7.92
CA ARG A 90 -15.98 10.67 -6.88
C ARG A 90 -15.30 10.47 -5.52
N LEU A 91 -15.02 9.22 -5.14
CA LEU A 91 -14.37 8.89 -3.87
C LEU A 91 -12.92 9.40 -3.77
N LEU A 92 -12.25 9.59 -4.91
CA LEU A 92 -10.86 10.03 -4.99
C LEU A 92 -10.78 11.54 -5.28
N VAL A 93 -11.54 12.01 -6.28
CA VAL A 93 -11.40 13.38 -6.81
C VAL A 93 -12.42 14.37 -6.24
N GLY A 94 -13.43 13.93 -5.50
CA GLY A 94 -14.56 14.78 -5.08
C GLY A 94 -14.18 15.98 -4.19
N LYS A 95 -13.02 15.91 -3.53
CA LYS A 95 -12.43 17.04 -2.77
C LYS A 95 -11.96 18.19 -3.68
N TYR A 96 -11.60 17.88 -4.93
CA TYR A 96 -10.95 18.80 -5.87
C TYR A 96 -11.83 19.16 -7.08
N LEU A 97 -12.62 18.21 -7.58
CA LEU A 97 -13.48 18.39 -8.75
C LEU A 97 -14.94 18.47 -8.30
N LYS A 98 -15.44 19.70 -8.14
CA LYS A 98 -16.85 19.98 -7.91
C LYS A 98 -17.66 19.94 -9.22
#